data_AF-A0A3P7I5F9-F1
#
_entry.id   AF-A0A3P7I5F9-F1
#
_cell.length_a   1.000
_cell.length_b   1.000
_cell.length_c   1.000
_cell.angle_alpha   90.00
_cell.angle_beta   90.00
_cell.angle_gamma   90.00
#
_symmetry.space_group_name_H-M   'P 1'
#
loop_
_entity.id
_entity.type
_entity.pdbx_description
1 polymer ?
#
loop_
_entity_poly.entity_id
_entity_poly.type
_entity_poly.pdbx_seq_one_letter_code
_entity_poly.pdbx_strand_id
1 'polypeptide(L)'
;MPVVKLVKDAELVLINNTQLSELPQFEIENGKRVRLLVRDNPQLDTTQLLKECERKRCSPRVFNLVQMPYSCSYRRPLPSTCKNVTDDIDITNDDISAAVEVLYGTLIVKNSNWTQFPNMKNLRLVEQRPSKPVLVIEDNELLRDLDALFDIQFSIRDRKTAVIIKNNPELCFNEKYSNNSFANRYAVQVKFLLDYGDVYFPCLVDKFKSVIFVNISAHVSYDPYILIKTYQCDFSCISLRYL
;
A
#
# COMPACT_ATOMS: atom_id res chain seq x y z
N MET A 1 -22.93 14.41 -29.55
CA MET A 1 -23.67 13.76 -28.46
C MET A 1 -24.74 14.70 -27.94
N PRO A 2 -25.92 14.21 -27.53
CA PRO A 2 -26.94 15.07 -26.94
C PRO A 2 -26.46 15.68 -25.63
N VAL A 3 -26.80 16.95 -25.41
CA VAL A 3 -26.50 17.68 -24.17
C VAL A 3 -27.72 17.60 -23.25
N VAL A 4 -27.52 17.11 -22.03
CA VAL A 4 -28.55 17.03 -21.00
C VAL A 4 -28.37 18.18 -20.01
N LYS A 5 -29.38 19.04 -19.92
CA LYS A 5 -29.38 20.17 -18.97
C LYS A 5 -29.95 19.74 -17.63
N LEU A 6 -29.14 19.82 -16.58
CA LEU A 6 -29.55 19.60 -15.19
C LEU A 6 -29.99 20.93 -14.60
N VAL A 7 -31.30 21.16 -14.67
CA VAL A 7 -31.96 22.37 -14.15
C VAL A 7 -31.93 22.39 -12.62
N LYS A 8 -32.36 23.52 -12.05
CA LYS A 8 -32.56 23.68 -10.61
C LYS A 8 -33.39 22.52 -10.01
N ASP A 9 -32.91 21.94 -8.92
CA ASP A 9 -33.51 20.80 -8.20
C ASP A 9 -33.56 19.48 -8.98
N ALA A 10 -32.87 19.40 -10.13
CA ALA A 10 -32.72 18.15 -10.87
C ALA A 10 -31.93 17.09 -10.08
N GLU A 11 -32.25 15.83 -10.36
CA GLU A 11 -31.67 14.67 -9.71
C GLU A 11 -31.11 13.68 -10.76
N LEU A 12 -29.88 13.24 -10.54
CA LEU A 12 -29.21 12.20 -11.32
C LEU A 12 -28.73 11.11 -10.38
N VAL A 13 -29.25 9.89 -10.55
CA VAL A 13 -28.90 8.72 -9.74
C VAL A 13 -28.45 7.59 -10.67
N LEU A 14 -27.18 7.19 -10.54
CA LEU A 14 -26.56 6.12 -11.31
C LEU A 14 -25.77 5.23 -10.35
N ILE A 15 -26.30 4.06 -10.03
CA ILE A 15 -25.71 3.18 -9.02
C ILE A 15 -25.60 1.76 -9.57
N ASN A 16 -24.46 1.10 -9.33
CA ASN A 16 -24.24 -0.31 -9.63
C ASN A 16 -24.45 -0.68 -11.12
N ASN A 17 -24.16 0.21 -12.07
CA ASN A 17 -24.32 -0.09 -13.49
C ASN A 17 -22.99 -0.54 -14.09
N THR A 18 -22.84 -1.86 -14.26
CA THR A 18 -21.57 -2.48 -14.72
C THR A 18 -21.32 -2.35 -16.21
N GLN A 19 -22.34 -2.04 -17.01
CA GLN A 19 -22.26 -1.92 -18.47
C GLN A 19 -22.24 -0.46 -18.96
N LEU A 20 -22.53 0.50 -18.08
CA LEU A 20 -22.54 1.90 -18.44
C LEU A 20 -21.10 2.41 -18.56
N SER A 21 -20.66 2.63 -19.81
CA SER A 21 -19.31 3.13 -20.13
C SER A 21 -19.28 4.63 -20.39
N GLU A 22 -20.38 5.22 -20.85
CA GLU A 22 -20.44 6.61 -21.30
C GLU A 22 -21.59 7.38 -20.66
N LEU A 23 -21.36 8.66 -20.39
CA LEU A 23 -22.38 9.64 -20.02
C LEU A 23 -22.67 10.56 -21.20
N PRO A 24 -23.92 11.05 -21.36
CA PRO A 24 -24.15 12.21 -22.21
C PRO A 24 -23.41 13.42 -21.63
N GLN A 25 -23.24 14.46 -22.45
CA GLN A 25 -22.66 15.70 -21.96
C GLN A 25 -23.67 16.40 -21.05
N PHE A 26 -23.27 16.67 -19.80
CA PHE A 26 -24.12 17.39 -18.85
C PHE A 26 -23.78 18.89 -18.80
N GLU A 27 -24.82 19.71 -18.69
CA GLU A 27 -24.73 21.13 -18.33
C GLU A 27 -25.51 21.38 -17.04
N ILE A 28 -24.84 21.85 -15.99
CA ILE A 28 -25.47 22.14 -14.70
C ILE A 28 -25.86 23.61 -14.66
N GLU A 29 -27.14 23.91 -14.43
CA GLU A 29 -27.61 25.29 -14.30
C GLU A 29 -27.14 25.89 -12.98
N ASN A 30 -27.40 25.20 -11.86
CA ASN A 30 -27.07 25.64 -10.51
C ASN A 30 -26.50 24.50 -9.65
N GLY A 31 -25.18 24.46 -9.50
CA GLY A 31 -24.48 23.39 -8.76
C GLY A 31 -24.87 23.28 -7.28
N LYS A 32 -25.42 24.33 -6.67
CA LYS A 32 -25.86 24.30 -5.27
C LYS A 32 -27.21 23.61 -5.07
N ARG A 33 -27.96 23.41 -6.15
CA ARG A 33 -29.34 22.91 -6.12
C ARG A 33 -29.54 21.64 -6.94
N VAL A 34 -28.48 20.97 -7.36
CA VAL A 34 -28.60 19.65 -8.01
C VAL A 34 -28.34 18.54 -6.99
N ARG A 35 -28.93 17.37 -7.25
CA ARG A 35 -28.67 16.14 -6.51
C ARG A 35 -28.00 15.14 -7.44
N LEU A 36 -26.72 14.87 -7.20
CA LEU A 36 -25.95 13.93 -7.99
C LEU A 36 -25.55 12.76 -7.08
N LEU A 37 -25.84 11.55 -7.52
CA LEU A 37 -25.40 10.32 -6.87
C LEU A 37 -24.95 9.34 -7.94
N VAL A 38 -23.64 9.21 -8.13
CA VAL A 38 -23.05 8.31 -9.12
C VAL A 38 -22.06 7.41 -8.39
N ARG A 39 -22.34 6.11 -8.28
CA ARG A 39 -21.51 5.17 -7.50
C ARG A 39 -21.49 3.77 -8.11
N ASP A 40 -20.39 3.04 -7.91
CA ASP A 40 -20.25 1.64 -8.33
C ASP A 40 -20.50 1.38 -9.83
N ASN A 41 -20.05 2.29 -10.69
CA ASN A 41 -20.08 2.13 -12.15
C ASN A 41 -18.64 1.97 -12.67
N PRO A 42 -18.10 0.74 -12.75
CA PRO A 42 -16.66 0.50 -12.96
C PRO A 42 -16.15 0.85 -14.37
N GLN A 43 -17.03 0.95 -15.37
CA GLN A 43 -16.66 1.31 -16.74
C GLN A 43 -16.86 2.80 -17.03
N LEU A 44 -17.49 3.53 -16.10
CA LEU A 44 -18.00 4.86 -16.35
C LEU A 44 -16.92 5.94 -16.17
N ASP A 45 -16.70 6.73 -17.20
CA ASP A 45 -15.90 7.95 -17.10
C ASP A 45 -16.76 9.13 -16.62
N THR A 46 -16.56 9.54 -15.37
CA THR A 46 -17.29 10.67 -14.76
C THR A 46 -16.56 12.01 -14.91
N THR A 47 -15.44 12.07 -15.67
CA THR A 47 -14.58 13.26 -15.77
C THR A 47 -15.35 14.50 -16.21
N GLN A 48 -16.22 14.38 -17.23
CA GLN A 48 -17.00 15.52 -17.73
C GLN A 48 -17.96 16.05 -16.66
N LEU A 49 -18.67 15.16 -15.97
CA LEU A 49 -19.62 15.52 -14.92
C LEU A 49 -18.91 16.18 -13.72
N LEU A 50 -17.77 15.64 -13.28
CA LEU A 50 -16.98 16.21 -12.19
C LEU A 50 -16.46 17.61 -12.53
N LYS A 51 -15.90 17.81 -13.73
CA LYS A 51 -15.45 19.14 -14.21
C LYS A 51 -16.59 20.15 -14.27
N GLU A 52 -17.75 19.72 -14.75
CA GLU A 52 -18.94 20.58 -14.79
C GLU A 52 -19.41 20.95 -13.39
N CYS A 53 -19.40 19.99 -12.45
CA CYS A 53 -19.78 20.20 -11.07
C CYS A 53 -18.83 21.20 -10.36
N GLU A 54 -17.52 21.08 -10.61
CA GLU A 54 -16.50 22.02 -10.13
C GLU A 54 -16.73 23.43 -10.71
N ARG A 55 -16.87 23.53 -12.04
CA ARG A 55 -17.13 24.79 -12.74
C ARG A 55 -18.38 25.51 -12.20
N LYS A 56 -19.41 24.75 -11.87
CA LYS A 56 -20.69 25.24 -11.34
C LYS A 56 -20.75 25.32 -9.82
N ARG A 57 -19.61 25.11 -9.14
CA ARG A 57 -19.44 25.22 -7.70
C ARG A 57 -20.45 24.39 -6.92
N CYS A 58 -20.58 23.12 -7.31
CA CYS A 58 -21.30 22.13 -6.51
C CYS A 58 -20.84 22.18 -5.05
N SER A 59 -21.78 21.92 -4.13
CA SER A 59 -21.38 21.75 -2.73
C SER A 59 -20.42 20.55 -2.59
N PRO A 60 -19.46 20.58 -1.63
CA PRO A 60 -18.58 19.43 -1.39
C PRO A 60 -19.36 18.13 -1.13
N ARG A 61 -20.53 18.23 -0.48
CA ARG A 61 -21.42 17.09 -0.28
C ARG A 61 -21.88 16.47 -1.60
N VAL A 62 -22.32 17.28 -2.57
CA VAL A 62 -22.76 16.78 -3.88
C VAL A 62 -21.58 16.24 -4.68
N PHE A 63 -20.46 16.97 -4.69
CA PHE A 63 -19.24 16.55 -5.39
C PHE A 63 -18.77 15.16 -4.92
N ASN A 64 -18.72 14.93 -3.61
CA ASN A 64 -18.29 13.66 -3.00
C ASN A 64 -19.29 12.49 -3.19
N LEU A 65 -20.48 12.75 -3.74
CA LEU A 65 -21.45 11.70 -4.10
C LEU A 65 -21.31 11.25 -5.56
N VAL A 66 -20.49 11.92 -6.35
CA VAL A 66 -20.09 11.49 -7.68
C VAL A 66 -18.78 10.71 -7.56
N GLN A 67 -18.77 9.46 -8.01
CA GLN A 67 -17.57 8.64 -8.04
C GLN A 67 -16.49 9.25 -8.93
N MET A 68 -15.23 8.93 -8.63
CA MET A 68 -14.13 9.17 -9.56
C MET A 68 -14.31 8.29 -10.83
N PRO A 69 -13.66 8.66 -11.95
CA PRO A 69 -13.75 7.87 -13.18
C PRO A 69 -13.31 6.43 -12.93
N TYR A 70 -13.99 5.45 -13.53
CA TYR A 70 -13.64 4.02 -13.45
C TYR A 70 -13.54 3.49 -12.01
N SER A 71 -14.39 4.00 -11.11
CA SER A 71 -14.41 3.64 -9.69
C SER A 71 -15.42 2.55 -9.35
N CYS A 72 -15.06 1.76 -8.33
CA CYS A 72 -15.95 0.78 -7.73
C CYS A 72 -15.71 0.62 -6.22
N SER A 73 -16.71 0.10 -5.51
CA SER A 73 -16.52 -0.51 -4.19
C SER A 73 -15.88 -1.89 -4.35
N TYR A 74 -15.12 -2.32 -3.34
CA TYR A 74 -14.51 -3.64 -3.38
C TYR A 74 -15.59 -4.73 -3.25
N ARG A 75 -15.68 -5.59 -4.27
CA ARG A 75 -16.47 -6.83 -4.26
C ARG A 75 -15.67 -7.89 -4.98
N ARG A 76 -15.79 -9.15 -4.56
CA ARG A 76 -15.13 -10.28 -5.22
C ARG A 76 -16.11 -10.97 -6.19
N PRO A 77 -15.68 -11.29 -7.43
CA PRO A 77 -14.42 -10.88 -8.06
C PRO A 77 -14.44 -9.37 -8.40
N LEU A 78 -13.28 -8.72 -8.35
CA LEU A 78 -13.18 -7.29 -8.70
C LEU A 78 -13.30 -7.12 -10.22
N PRO A 79 -14.15 -6.19 -10.71
CA PRO A 79 -14.27 -5.96 -12.15
C PRO A 79 -12.91 -5.60 -12.78
N SER A 80 -12.56 -6.22 -13.90
CA SER A 80 -11.30 -5.97 -14.61
C SER A 80 -11.17 -4.56 -15.17
N THR A 81 -12.25 -3.80 -15.22
CA THR A 81 -12.26 -2.39 -15.66
C THR A 81 -12.15 -1.42 -14.49
N CYS A 82 -12.23 -1.89 -13.24
CA CYS A 82 -12.16 -1.01 -12.08
C CYS A 82 -10.73 -0.60 -11.80
N LYS A 83 -10.46 0.69 -11.99
CA LYS A 83 -9.14 1.29 -11.76
C LYS A 83 -9.01 1.93 -10.39
N ASN A 84 -10.12 2.42 -9.84
CA ASN A 84 -10.14 3.19 -8.62
C ASN A 84 -11.06 2.52 -7.59
N VAL A 85 -10.48 1.95 -6.52
CA VAL A 85 -11.27 1.28 -5.47
C VAL A 85 -11.51 2.24 -4.32
N THR A 86 -12.76 2.31 -3.83
CA THR A 86 -13.16 3.19 -2.71
C THR A 86 -13.53 2.42 -1.46
N ASP A 87 -12.75 1.39 -1.13
CA ASP A 87 -12.97 0.55 0.03
C ASP A 87 -11.67 -0.06 0.58
N ASP A 88 -11.77 -0.87 1.64
CA ASP A 88 -10.65 -1.67 2.12
C ASP A 88 -10.52 -2.95 1.27
N ILE A 89 -9.28 -3.32 0.95
CA ILE A 89 -8.95 -4.52 0.17
C ILE A 89 -8.16 -5.48 1.06
N ASP A 90 -8.74 -6.65 1.30
CA ASP A 90 -8.03 -7.80 1.86
C ASP A 90 -7.44 -8.63 0.73
N ILE A 91 -6.11 -8.72 0.70
CA ILE A 91 -5.35 -9.45 -0.33
C ILE A 91 -4.79 -10.77 0.19
N THR A 92 -5.02 -11.14 1.45
CA THR A 92 -4.44 -12.32 2.12
C THR A 92 -4.40 -13.60 1.28
N ASN A 93 -5.45 -13.85 0.50
CA ASN A 93 -5.61 -15.07 -0.29
C ASN A 93 -5.65 -14.83 -1.81
N ASP A 94 -5.53 -13.58 -2.26
CA ASP A 94 -5.79 -13.23 -3.66
C ASP A 94 -4.92 -12.07 -4.14
N ASP A 95 -4.51 -12.16 -5.40
CA ASP A 95 -3.91 -11.01 -6.08
C ASP A 95 -4.99 -9.95 -6.36
N ILE A 96 -4.66 -8.68 -6.09
CA ILE A 96 -5.49 -7.57 -6.57
C ILE A 96 -5.57 -7.67 -8.09
N SER A 97 -6.77 -7.45 -8.64
CA SER A 97 -6.95 -7.26 -10.08
C SER A 97 -5.86 -6.35 -10.62
N ALA A 98 -5.16 -6.81 -11.66
CA ALA A 98 -4.12 -6.04 -12.30
C ALA A 98 -4.60 -4.66 -12.77
N ALA A 99 -5.91 -4.40 -12.87
CA ALA A 99 -6.43 -3.10 -13.29
C ALA A 99 -6.41 -2.00 -12.23
N VAL A 100 -6.29 -2.34 -10.93
CA VAL A 100 -6.38 -1.33 -9.86
C VAL A 100 -5.16 -0.43 -9.86
N GLU A 101 -5.38 0.86 -10.03
CA GLU A 101 -4.36 1.91 -10.04
C GLU A 101 -4.36 2.72 -8.74
N VAL A 102 -5.54 2.99 -8.17
CA VAL A 102 -5.69 3.82 -6.96
C VAL A 102 -6.62 3.14 -5.97
N LEU A 103 -6.22 3.15 -4.70
CA LEU A 103 -6.99 2.67 -3.58
C LEU A 103 -7.29 3.81 -2.61
N TYR A 104 -8.56 4.17 -2.44
CA TYR A 104 -9.03 5.09 -1.40
C TYR A 104 -9.52 4.27 -0.20
N GLY A 105 -8.58 3.73 0.59
CA GLY A 105 -8.89 2.79 1.65
C GLY A 105 -7.66 2.16 2.28
N THR A 106 -7.87 0.97 2.87
CA THR A 106 -6.85 0.19 3.57
C THR A 106 -6.46 -1.01 2.72
N LEU A 107 -5.15 -1.22 2.53
CA LEU A 107 -4.62 -2.49 2.05
C LEU A 107 -4.33 -3.42 3.22
N ILE A 108 -4.89 -4.64 3.21
CA ILE A 108 -4.86 -5.56 4.36
C ILE A 108 -4.26 -6.91 3.95
N VAL A 109 -3.24 -7.35 4.70
CA VAL A 109 -2.63 -8.69 4.63
C VAL A 109 -2.57 -9.26 6.03
N LYS A 110 -3.29 -10.34 6.31
CA LYS A 110 -3.27 -10.98 7.63
C LYS A 110 -3.25 -12.48 7.55
N ASN A 111 -2.45 -13.17 8.37
CA ASN A 111 -2.43 -14.63 8.41
C ASN A 111 -2.20 -15.27 7.02
N SER A 112 -1.37 -14.65 6.19
CA SER A 112 -1.03 -15.17 4.87
C SER A 112 0.17 -16.12 4.95
N ASN A 113 0.23 -17.04 3.99
CA ASN A 113 1.39 -17.93 3.79
C ASN A 113 2.41 -17.34 2.81
N TRP A 114 2.35 -16.03 2.56
CA TRP A 114 3.25 -15.39 1.63
C TRP A 114 4.64 -15.24 2.20
N THR A 115 5.63 -15.57 1.38
CA THR A 115 7.03 -15.31 1.71
C THR A 115 7.46 -13.89 1.34
N GLN A 116 6.79 -13.28 0.38
CA GLN A 116 7.06 -11.94 -0.14
C GLN A 116 5.77 -11.16 -0.26
N PHE A 117 5.81 -9.84 -0.10
CA PHE A 117 4.62 -9.02 -0.34
C PHE A 117 4.24 -9.09 -1.83
N PRO A 118 2.95 -9.32 -2.18
CA PRO A 118 2.52 -9.52 -3.54
C PRO A 118 2.77 -8.28 -4.38
N ASN A 119 3.23 -8.50 -5.61
CA ASN A 119 3.45 -7.40 -6.54
C ASN A 119 2.12 -6.93 -7.15
N MET A 120 1.75 -5.68 -6.90
CA MET A 120 0.55 -5.06 -7.46
C MET A 120 0.94 -4.12 -8.59
N LYS A 121 1.24 -4.70 -9.76
CA LYS A 121 1.90 -4.04 -10.91
C LYS A 121 1.39 -2.64 -11.26
N ASN A 122 0.09 -2.39 -11.15
CA ASN A 122 -0.52 -1.12 -11.55
C ASN A 122 -0.91 -0.23 -10.36
N LEU A 123 -0.92 -0.75 -9.13
CA LEU A 123 -1.30 0.02 -7.95
C LEU A 123 -0.19 1.04 -7.65
N ARG A 124 -0.50 2.32 -7.86
CA ARG A 124 0.45 3.42 -7.70
C ARG A 124 0.17 4.30 -6.50
N LEU A 125 -1.08 4.33 -6.01
CA LEU A 125 -1.50 5.22 -4.94
C LEU A 125 -2.45 4.52 -3.97
N VAL A 126 -2.15 4.65 -2.68
CA VAL A 126 -3.08 4.32 -1.58
C VAL A 126 -3.33 5.59 -0.77
N GLU A 127 -4.57 6.05 -0.71
CA GLU A 127 -5.00 7.24 0.03
C GLU A 127 -5.77 6.87 1.30
N GLN A 128 -5.35 7.50 2.40
CA GLN A 128 -5.90 7.26 3.72
C GLN A 128 -7.31 7.82 3.89
N ARG A 129 -8.25 6.96 4.29
CA ARG A 129 -9.55 7.38 4.79
C ARG A 129 -9.43 7.93 6.22
N PRO A 130 -10.28 8.89 6.64
CA PRO A 130 -10.25 9.41 8.01
C PRO A 130 -10.29 8.30 9.06
N SER A 131 -9.37 8.35 10.03
CA SER A 131 -9.27 7.39 11.14
C SER A 131 -9.06 5.93 10.73
N LYS A 132 -8.56 5.68 9.52
CA LYS A 132 -8.22 4.35 9.02
C LYS A 132 -6.75 4.28 8.61
N PRO A 133 -6.07 3.13 8.75
CA PRO A 133 -4.75 2.94 8.15
C PRO A 133 -4.84 2.92 6.62
N VAL A 134 -3.72 3.17 5.95
CA VAL A 134 -3.53 2.85 4.53
C VAL A 134 -3.05 1.41 4.34
N LEU A 135 -2.39 0.84 5.34
CA LEU A 135 -1.75 -0.47 5.25
C LEU A 135 -1.81 -1.20 6.58
N VAL A 136 -2.18 -2.47 6.53
CA VAL A 136 -2.20 -3.40 7.67
C VAL A 136 -1.54 -4.71 7.25
N ILE A 137 -0.47 -5.09 7.94
CA ILE A 137 0.29 -6.32 7.75
C ILE A 137 0.46 -6.99 9.11
N GLU A 138 -0.36 -7.99 9.40
CA GLU A 138 -0.38 -8.64 10.71
C GLU A 138 -0.29 -10.16 10.62
N ASP A 139 0.44 -10.79 11.53
CA ASP A 139 0.39 -12.24 11.74
C ASP A 139 0.78 -13.07 10.49
N ASN A 140 1.74 -12.61 9.68
CA ASN A 140 2.24 -13.36 8.52
C ASN A 140 3.56 -14.05 8.88
N GLU A 141 3.49 -15.33 9.24
CA GLU A 141 4.63 -16.09 9.78
C GLU A 141 5.82 -16.17 8.83
N LEU A 142 5.55 -16.31 7.53
CA LEU A 142 6.57 -16.57 6.51
C LEU A 142 7.01 -15.32 5.75
N LEU A 143 6.38 -14.17 5.98
CA LEU A 143 6.60 -12.96 5.19
C LEU A 143 7.97 -12.36 5.52
N ARG A 144 8.85 -12.27 4.51
CA ARG A 144 10.25 -11.87 4.65
C ARG A 144 10.55 -10.48 4.12
N ASP A 145 9.86 -10.05 3.07
CA ASP A 145 10.12 -8.77 2.41
C ASP A 145 8.85 -8.00 2.06
N LEU A 146 9.01 -6.68 1.92
CA LEU A 146 7.97 -5.71 1.57
C LEU A 146 8.34 -4.92 0.31
N ASP A 147 9.22 -5.45 -0.54
CA ASP A 147 9.85 -4.69 -1.63
C ASP A 147 8.80 -4.09 -2.60
N ALA A 148 7.72 -4.83 -2.85
CA ALA A 148 6.61 -4.39 -3.69
C ALA A 148 5.90 -3.12 -3.18
N LEU A 149 6.04 -2.77 -1.89
CA LEU A 149 5.44 -1.55 -1.34
C LEU A 149 6.24 -0.29 -1.63
N PHE A 150 7.51 -0.41 -2.00
CA PHE A 150 8.40 0.74 -2.19
C PHE A 150 8.09 1.56 -3.45
N ASP A 151 7.44 0.93 -4.42
CA ASP A 151 7.00 1.59 -5.66
C ASP A 151 5.61 2.25 -5.52
N ILE A 152 4.97 2.10 -4.36
CA ILE A 152 3.62 2.59 -4.11
C ILE A 152 3.66 3.92 -3.34
N GLN A 153 2.94 4.92 -3.85
CA GLN A 153 2.76 6.17 -3.15
C GLN A 153 1.67 6.04 -2.09
N PHE A 154 1.95 6.50 -0.86
CA PHE A 154 0.96 6.58 0.21
C PHE A 154 0.59 8.04 0.51
N SER A 155 -0.69 8.39 0.29
CA SER A 155 -1.24 9.70 0.66
C SER A 155 -1.84 9.62 2.06
N ILE A 156 -1.11 10.14 3.04
CA ILE A 156 -1.39 9.98 4.47
C ILE A 156 -1.84 11.29 5.09
N ARG A 157 -2.98 11.22 5.80
CA ARG A 157 -3.59 12.33 6.55
C ARG A 157 -3.27 12.27 8.04
N ASP A 158 -3.37 11.08 8.64
CA ASP A 158 -3.01 10.79 10.03
C ASP A 158 -1.85 9.79 10.08
N ARG A 159 -0.66 10.30 10.44
CA ARG A 159 0.56 9.51 10.51
C ARG A 159 0.56 8.49 11.64
N LYS A 160 -0.13 8.73 12.76
CA LYS A 160 -0.03 7.88 13.95
C LYS A 160 -0.62 6.49 13.73
N THR A 161 -1.63 6.41 12.87
CA THR A 161 -2.35 5.17 12.56
C THR A 161 -2.26 4.82 11.08
N ALA A 162 -1.29 5.38 10.35
CA ALA A 162 -1.21 5.21 8.90
C ALA A 162 -0.87 3.76 8.50
N VAL A 163 0.09 3.16 9.19
CA VAL A 163 0.62 1.84 8.85
C VAL A 163 0.68 1.00 10.11
N ILE A 164 0.19 -0.23 10.01
CA ILE A 164 0.20 -1.21 11.09
C ILE A 164 0.97 -2.44 10.60
N ILE A 165 2.11 -2.72 11.23
CA ILE A 165 2.92 -3.92 10.96
C ILE A 165 3.15 -4.61 12.30
N LYS A 166 2.65 -5.83 12.48
CA LYS A 166 2.76 -6.58 13.75
C LYS A 166 2.90 -8.08 13.51
N ASN A 167 3.61 -8.77 14.40
CA ASN A 167 3.68 -10.24 14.44
C ASN A 167 4.09 -10.89 13.10
N ASN A 168 5.07 -10.31 12.39
CA ASN A 168 5.67 -10.91 11.20
C ASN A 168 7.12 -11.31 11.52
N PRO A 169 7.36 -12.51 12.08
CA PRO A 169 8.62 -12.87 12.73
C PRO A 169 9.82 -12.90 11.78
N GLU A 170 9.59 -13.26 10.52
CA GLU A 170 10.61 -13.38 9.48
C GLU A 170 10.80 -12.09 8.66
N LEU A 171 10.00 -11.05 8.92
CA LEU A 171 9.97 -9.83 8.11
C LEU A 171 11.17 -8.93 8.39
N CYS A 172 11.97 -8.66 7.36
CA CYS A 172 13.14 -7.81 7.45
C CYS A 172 13.40 -6.95 6.22
N PHE A 173 14.03 -5.79 6.42
CA PHE A 173 14.41 -4.90 5.34
C PHE A 173 15.84 -5.12 4.88
N ASN A 174 16.05 -5.13 3.57
CA ASN A 174 17.38 -4.98 3.02
C ASN A 174 17.91 -3.55 3.32
N GLU A 175 19.15 -3.44 3.78
CA GLU A 175 19.81 -2.17 4.10
C GLU A 175 19.81 -1.19 2.92
N LYS A 176 19.77 -1.68 1.67
CA LYS A 176 19.66 -0.83 0.48
C LYS A 176 18.40 0.06 0.47
N TYR A 177 17.38 -0.30 1.24
CA TYR A 177 16.13 0.45 1.39
C TYR A 177 16.07 1.31 2.66
N SER A 178 17.16 1.36 3.45
CA SER A 178 17.27 2.23 4.62
C SER A 178 17.05 3.71 4.28
N ASN A 179 17.28 4.14 3.04
CA ASN A 179 17.01 5.51 2.60
C ASN A 179 15.61 5.68 1.97
N ASN A 180 14.82 4.60 1.81
CA ASN A 180 13.49 4.69 1.22
C ASN A 180 12.53 5.44 2.15
N SER A 181 11.75 6.36 1.59
CA SER A 181 10.84 7.22 2.37
C SER A 181 9.73 6.45 3.10
N PHE A 182 9.29 5.31 2.56
CA PHE A 182 8.33 4.42 3.21
C PHE A 182 8.98 3.71 4.41
N ALA A 183 10.10 3.03 4.18
CA ALA A 183 10.82 2.28 5.22
C ALA A 183 11.16 3.18 6.43
N ASN A 184 11.75 4.34 6.14
CA ASN A 184 12.13 5.34 7.16
C ASN A 184 10.96 5.89 7.96
N ARG A 185 9.77 5.96 7.38
CA ARG A 185 8.62 6.61 8.04
C ARG A 185 7.73 5.62 8.78
N TYR A 186 7.56 4.42 8.24
CA TYR A 186 6.46 3.54 8.64
C TYR A 186 6.92 2.18 9.13
N ALA A 187 8.17 1.84 8.88
CA ALA A 187 8.65 0.49 9.08
C ALA A 187 9.91 0.44 9.97
N VAL A 188 10.11 1.50 10.77
CA VAL A 188 11.18 1.66 11.76
C VAL A 188 11.19 0.54 12.82
N GLN A 189 10.05 -0.13 13.02
CA GLN A 189 9.90 -1.23 13.98
C GLN A 189 10.27 -2.60 13.40
N VAL A 190 10.57 -2.67 12.10
CA VAL A 190 10.98 -3.89 11.42
C VAL A 190 12.50 -3.95 11.42
N LYS A 191 13.05 -5.16 11.61
CA LYS A 191 14.49 -5.39 11.69
C LYS A 191 15.14 -5.23 10.30
N PHE A 192 16.42 -4.87 10.27
CA PHE A 192 17.22 -4.85 9.05
C PHE A 192 18.00 -6.16 8.89
N LEU A 193 18.17 -6.60 7.64
CA LEU A 193 19.13 -7.63 7.25
C LEU A 193 20.51 -6.99 7.18
N LEU A 194 21.48 -7.59 7.88
CA LEU A 194 22.89 -7.28 7.71
C LEU A 194 23.46 -8.24 6.67
N ASP A 195 23.90 -7.69 5.54
CA ASP A 195 24.56 -8.44 4.47
C ASP A 195 26.07 -8.25 4.60
N TYR A 196 26.77 -9.27 5.12
CA TYR A 196 28.23 -9.30 5.25
C TYR A 196 28.81 -10.45 4.40
N GLY A 197 28.67 -10.37 3.07
CA GLY A 197 29.23 -11.36 2.14
C GLY A 197 28.53 -12.73 2.23
N ASP A 198 29.28 -13.84 2.08
CA ASP A 198 28.74 -15.22 2.02
C ASP A 198 27.97 -15.71 3.28
N VAL A 199 27.75 -14.85 4.29
CA VAL A 199 27.10 -15.23 5.55
C VAL A 199 25.81 -14.43 5.74
N TYR A 200 24.69 -15.14 5.58
CA TYR A 200 23.33 -14.60 5.75
C TYR A 200 22.89 -14.70 7.21
N PHE A 201 22.66 -13.55 7.85
CA PHE A 201 22.03 -13.49 9.17
C PHE A 201 20.58 -13.01 9.02
N PRO A 202 19.58 -13.91 9.11
CA PRO A 202 18.19 -13.48 9.11
C PRO A 202 17.94 -12.66 10.38
N CYS A 203 17.71 -11.35 10.20
CA CYS A 203 17.04 -10.50 11.16
C CYS A 203 17.72 -10.36 12.53
N LEU A 204 18.94 -9.82 12.58
CA LEU A 204 19.60 -9.50 13.85
C LEU A 204 18.84 -8.40 14.60
N VAL A 205 18.44 -8.74 15.83
CA VAL A 205 17.47 -8.02 16.65
C VAL A 205 18.02 -6.71 17.23
N ASP A 206 17.11 -5.74 17.29
CA ASP A 206 17.08 -4.53 18.10
C ASP A 206 17.97 -4.50 19.35
N LYS A 207 18.66 -3.35 19.55
CA LYS A 207 19.37 -2.85 20.76
C LYS A 207 20.90 -2.80 20.75
N PHE A 208 21.59 -2.95 19.63
CA PHE A 208 23.00 -2.53 19.58
C PHE A 208 23.14 -1.07 19.13
N LYS A 209 22.84 -0.14 20.07
CA LYS A 209 23.40 1.22 20.03
C LYS A 209 24.92 1.24 20.28
N SER A 210 25.50 0.06 20.53
CA SER A 210 26.93 -0.17 20.60
C SER A 210 27.33 -1.03 19.39
N VAL A 211 28.12 -0.45 18.50
CA VAL A 211 28.80 -1.18 17.43
C VAL A 211 29.60 -2.31 18.07
N ILE A 212 29.14 -3.55 17.94
CA ILE A 212 29.98 -4.72 18.22
C ILE A 212 30.83 -4.90 16.97
N PHE A 213 32.11 -4.53 17.05
CA PHE A 213 33.11 -5.04 16.12
C PHE A 213 33.26 -6.54 16.40
N VAL A 214 32.55 -7.37 15.64
CA VAL A 214 32.84 -8.81 15.62
C VAL A 214 34.10 -8.97 14.78
N ASN A 215 35.24 -9.14 15.44
CA ASN A 215 36.46 -9.57 14.76
C ASN A 215 36.27 -11.04 14.38
N ILE A 216 35.81 -11.30 13.15
CA ILE A 216 35.70 -12.64 12.62
C ILE A 216 37.12 -13.09 12.24
N SER A 217 37.78 -13.82 13.12
CA SER A 217 39.01 -14.55 12.80
C SER A 217 38.61 -15.84 12.07
N ALA A 218 38.77 -15.87 10.75
CA ALA A 218 38.58 -17.10 9.98
C ALA A 218 39.83 -17.98 10.12
N HIS A 219 39.78 -19.00 10.98
CA HIS A 219 40.80 -20.04 11.00
C HIS A 219 40.48 -21.08 9.93
N VAL A 220 41.19 -21.02 8.80
CA VAL A 220 41.09 -22.04 7.75
C VAL A 220 42.00 -23.21 8.14
N SER A 221 41.40 -24.31 8.60
CA SER A 221 42.10 -25.59 8.76
C SER A 221 41.96 -26.39 7.46
N TYR A 222 43.08 -26.71 6.82
CA TYR A 222 43.10 -27.60 5.66
C TYR A 222 43.19 -29.05 6.12
N ASP A 223 42.05 -29.74 6.14
CA ASP A 223 42.00 -31.20 6.13
C ASP A 223 41.77 -31.66 4.67
N PRO A 224 42.65 -32.46 4.07
CA PRO A 224 42.57 -32.82 2.65
C PRO A 224 41.35 -33.67 2.26
N TYR A 225 40.49 -34.06 3.20
CA TYR A 225 39.33 -34.91 2.89
C TYR A 225 37.96 -34.35 3.32
N ILE A 226 37.86 -33.23 4.04
CA ILE A 226 36.57 -32.61 4.37
C ILE A 226 36.72 -31.08 4.51
N LEU A 227 35.99 -30.32 3.68
CA LEU A 227 35.93 -28.86 3.80
C LEU A 227 34.84 -28.48 4.82
N ILE A 228 35.19 -28.43 6.11
CA ILE A 228 34.32 -27.88 7.16
C ILE A 228 34.76 -26.44 7.43
N LYS A 229 33.94 -25.46 7.05
CA LYS A 229 34.07 -24.08 7.55
C LYS A 229 33.39 -23.99 8.91
N THR A 230 34.16 -24.12 9.99
CA THR A 230 33.72 -23.75 11.34
C THR A 230 34.03 -22.29 11.59
N TYR A 231 32.98 -21.48 11.78
CA TYR A 231 33.12 -20.11 12.26
C TYR A 231 33.11 -20.14 13.79
N GLN A 232 34.25 -19.85 14.41
CA GLN A 232 34.35 -19.75 15.87
C GLN A 232 34.20 -18.26 16.24
N CYS A 233 33.03 -17.90 16.77
CA CYS A 233 32.78 -16.54 17.25
C CYS A 233 33.34 -16.40 18.67
N ASP A 234 34.56 -15.89 18.80
CA ASP A 234 35.09 -15.47 20.10
C ASP A 234 34.46 -14.11 20.48
N PHE A 235 33.53 -14.15 21.44
CA PHE A 235 32.93 -12.94 22.01
C PHE A 235 33.90 -12.26 22.97
N SER A 236 34.82 -11.46 22.43
CA SER A 236 35.62 -10.51 23.21
C SER A 236 34.78 -9.24 23.47
N CYS A 237 34.14 -9.14 24.63
CA CYS A 237 33.46 -7.89 25.02
C CYS A 237 34.49 -6.78 25.30
N ILE A 238 34.70 -5.88 24.34
CA ILE A 238 35.40 -4.61 24.59
C ILE A 238 34.38 -3.61 25.15
N SER A 239 34.50 -3.31 26.44
CA SER A 239 33.73 -2.24 27.10
C SER A 239 34.39 -0.89 26.83
N LEU A 240 33.88 -0.12 25.86
CA LEU A 240 34.19 1.30 25.74
C LEU A 240 33.37 2.09 26.77
N ARG A 241 34.04 2.62 27.80
CA ARG A 241 33.48 3.69 28.66
C ARG A 241 33.66 5.03 27.96
N TYR A 242 32.57 5.79 27.82
CA TYR A 242 32.63 7.18 27.40
C TYR A 242 32.99 8.07 28.61
N LEU A 243 33.93 9.00 28.42
CA LEU A 243 34.10 10.23 29.21
C LEU A 243 33.19 11.32 28.65
#